data_AF-A0A370G0U1-F1
#
_entry.id   AF-A0A370G0U1-F1
#
_cell.length_a   1.000
_cell.length_b   1.000
_cell.length_c   1.000
_cell.angle_alpha   90.00
_cell.angle_beta   90.00
_cell.angle_gamma   90.00
#
_symmetry.space_group_name_H-M   'P 1'
#
loop_
_entity.id
_entity.type
_entity.pdbx_description
1 polymer ?
#
loop_
_entity_poly.entity_id
_entity_poly.type
_entity_poly.pdbx_seq_one_letter_code
_entity_poly.pdbx_strand_id
1 'polypeptide(L)'
;MSVHVEPVSPAELAGLPTGESSAVVARRVAAAREIQAARQDGLTNAEAPPDLFPINALARDYAVRAADRLRLSARGFTRLLRVARTIADLAGDTETGQPHVAEALTYRLRRPDRRS
;
A
#
# COMPACT_ATOMS: atom_id res chain seq x y z
N MET A 1 15.29 6.75 -14.01
CA MET A 1 14.65 8.03 -13.63
C MET A 1 14.83 8.20 -12.14
N SER A 2 15.94 8.82 -11.73
CA SER A 2 16.20 9.23 -10.35
C SER A 2 15.49 10.55 -10.12
N VAL A 3 14.74 10.66 -9.02
CA VAL A 3 14.25 11.96 -8.55
C VAL A 3 15.39 12.56 -7.74
N HIS A 4 16.05 13.59 -8.29
CA HIS A 4 16.92 14.44 -7.48
C HIS A 4 16.04 15.20 -6.50
N VAL A 5 16.34 15.04 -5.21
CA VAL A 5 15.72 15.81 -4.14
C VAL A 5 16.76 16.83 -3.70
N GLU A 6 16.53 18.10 -4.03
CA GLU A 6 17.34 19.20 -3.53
C GLU A 6 17.25 19.22 -1.99
N PRO A 7 18.36 19.37 -1.26
CA PRO A 7 18.32 19.47 0.19
C PRO A 7 17.51 20.70 0.59
N VAL A 8 16.40 20.46 1.29
CA VAL A 8 15.48 21.49 1.79
C VAL A 8 16.20 22.28 2.88
N SER A 9 16.17 23.62 2.81
CA SER A 9 16.80 24.45 3.83
C SER A 9 16.07 24.32 5.18
N PRO A 10 16.75 24.55 6.33
CA PRO A 10 16.09 24.51 7.64
C PRO A 10 14.90 25.47 7.77
N ALA A 11 14.93 26.61 7.06
CA ALA A 11 13.86 27.59 7.05
C ALA A 11 12.64 27.08 6.26
N GLU A 12 12.85 26.42 5.13
CA GLU A 12 11.77 25.77 4.38
C GLU A 12 11.18 24.60 5.17
N LEU A 13 12.01 23.81 5.85
CA LEU A 13 11.55 22.72 6.71
C LEU A 13 10.67 23.22 7.87
N ALA A 14 10.99 24.38 8.43
CA ALA A 14 10.21 25.04 9.49
C ALA A 14 8.91 25.68 8.96
N GLY A 15 8.85 26.02 7.68
CA GLY A 15 7.67 26.60 7.01
C GLY A 15 6.75 25.55 6.37
N LEU A 16 7.14 24.27 6.33
CA LEU A 16 6.26 23.21 5.85
C LEU A 16 5.02 23.14 6.75
N PRO A 17 3.82 22.99 6.16
CA PRO A 17 2.62 22.74 6.96
C PRO A 17 2.89 21.55 7.86
N THR A 18 2.54 21.68 9.13
CA THR A 18 2.64 20.58 10.07
C THR A 18 1.87 19.41 9.48
N GLY A 19 2.59 18.32 9.17
CA GLY A 19 1.95 17.10 8.69
C GLY A 19 0.91 16.60 9.69
N GLU A 20 0.09 15.65 9.27
CA GLU A 20 -0.87 15.03 10.19
C GLU A 20 -0.18 14.52 11.46
N SER A 21 -0.79 14.76 12.62
CA SER A 21 -0.20 14.31 13.87
C SER A 21 -0.16 12.77 13.94
N SER A 22 0.84 12.24 14.64
CA SER A 22 0.93 10.78 14.86
C SER A 22 -0.33 10.21 15.49
N ALA A 23 -1.06 10.98 16.31
CA ALA A 23 -2.33 10.57 16.89
C ALA A 23 -3.44 10.41 15.82
N VAL A 24 -3.48 11.27 14.80
CA VAL A 24 -4.42 11.14 13.68
C VAL A 24 -4.07 9.90 12.85
N VAL A 25 -2.79 9.70 12.53
CA VAL A 25 -2.32 8.52 11.80
C VAL A 25 -2.63 7.24 12.58
N ALA A 26 -2.34 7.19 13.88
CA ALA A 26 -2.58 6.03 14.73
C ALA A 26 -4.06 5.63 14.76
N ARG A 27 -4.99 6.60 14.82
CA ARG A 27 -6.43 6.31 14.75
C ARG A 27 -6.83 5.66 13.44
N ARG A 28 -6.34 6.14 12.29
CA ARG A 28 -6.61 5.52 10.98
C ARG A 28 -6.05 4.10 10.90
N VAL A 29 -4.84 3.88 11.43
CA VAL A 29 -4.23 2.55 11.47
C VAL A 29 -5.03 1.60 12.35
N ALA A 30 -5.50 2.06 13.51
CA ALA A 30 -6.35 1.25 14.41
C ALA A 30 -7.65 0.84 13.73
N ALA A 31 -8.36 1.78 13.08
CA ALA A 31 -9.57 1.48 12.32
C ALA A 31 -9.32 0.46 11.21
N ALA A 32 -8.22 0.61 10.45
CA ALA A 32 -7.85 -0.38 9.42
C ALA A 32 -7.54 -1.76 10.02
N ARG A 33 -6.98 -1.83 11.24
CA ARG A 33 -6.73 -3.10 11.95
C ARG A 33 -8.01 -3.77 12.41
N GLU A 34 -9.01 -3.02 12.83
CA GLU A 34 -10.33 -3.55 13.19
C GLU A 34 -11.02 -4.15 11.97
N ILE A 35 -11.01 -3.46 10.83
CA ILE A 35 -11.54 -3.97 9.55
C ILE A 35 -10.84 -5.28 9.15
N GLN A 36 -9.51 -5.33 9.30
CA GLN A 36 -8.73 -6.54 9.08
C GLN A 36 -9.18 -7.67 10.01
N ALA A 37 -9.15 -7.47 11.32
CA ALA A 37 -9.53 -8.51 12.27
C ALA A 37 -10.94 -9.05 12.02
N ALA A 38 -11.90 -8.18 11.71
CA ALA A 38 -13.28 -8.57 11.43
C ALA A 38 -13.41 -9.42 10.14
N ARG A 39 -12.61 -9.13 9.10
CA ARG A 39 -12.68 -9.83 7.81
C ARG A 39 -12.03 -11.21 7.82
N GLN A 40 -10.97 -11.40 8.60
CA GLN A 40 -10.05 -12.54 8.47
C GLN A 40 -9.71 -13.15 9.85
N ASP A 41 -10.73 -13.27 10.70
CA ASP A 41 -10.67 -13.99 11.99
C ASP A 41 -9.47 -13.58 12.89
N GLY A 42 -9.33 -12.27 13.08
CA GLY A 42 -8.26 -11.70 13.90
C GLY A 42 -6.89 -11.55 13.21
N LEU A 43 -6.72 -12.08 11.99
CA LEU A 43 -5.48 -11.95 11.25
C LEU A 43 -5.28 -10.55 10.66
N THR A 44 -4.03 -10.22 10.38
CA THR A 44 -3.66 -9.02 9.64
C THR A 44 -3.53 -9.33 8.14
N ASN A 45 -3.55 -8.29 7.30
CA ASN A 45 -3.29 -8.48 5.86
C ASN A 45 -1.92 -9.12 5.57
N ALA A 46 -0.97 -8.98 6.50
CA ALA A 46 0.37 -9.57 6.35
C ALA A 46 0.39 -11.08 6.64
N GLU A 47 -0.58 -11.60 7.40
CA GLU A 47 -0.66 -12.99 7.81
C GLU A 47 -1.65 -13.77 6.95
N ALA A 48 -2.77 -13.13 6.60
CA ALA A 48 -3.85 -13.82 5.92
C ALA A 48 -3.51 -14.26 4.48
N PRO A 49 -4.18 -15.33 4.01
CA PRO A 49 -4.20 -15.71 2.60
C PRO A 49 -4.83 -14.61 1.71
N PRO A 50 -4.18 -14.19 0.60
CA PRO A 50 -4.70 -13.10 -0.25
C PRO A 50 -6.01 -13.39 -0.97
N ASP A 51 -6.42 -14.65 -1.08
CA ASP A 51 -7.72 -15.08 -1.60
C ASP A 51 -8.89 -14.61 -0.73
N LEU A 52 -8.65 -14.28 0.55
CA LEU A 52 -9.63 -13.65 1.43
C LEU A 52 -9.82 -12.14 1.16
N PHE A 53 -8.99 -11.53 0.29
CA PHE A 53 -9.08 -10.09 0.05
C PHE A 53 -10.13 -9.79 -1.02
N PRO A 54 -11.19 -9.02 -0.68
CA PRO A 54 -12.12 -8.54 -1.68
C PRO A 54 -11.37 -7.58 -2.61
N ILE A 55 -11.48 -7.86 -3.90
CA ILE A 55 -10.84 -7.14 -5.00
C ILE A 55 -11.77 -7.18 -6.20
N ASN A 56 -12.06 -6.01 -6.75
CA ASN A 56 -12.94 -5.94 -7.90
C ASN A 56 -12.24 -6.45 -9.17
N ALA A 57 -13.03 -6.78 -10.20
CA ALA A 57 -12.52 -7.41 -11.42
C ALA A 57 -11.48 -6.55 -12.14
N LEU A 58 -11.69 -5.22 -12.22
CA LEU A 58 -10.77 -4.29 -12.87
C LEU A 58 -9.42 -4.22 -12.16
N ALA A 59 -9.42 -4.16 -10.83
CA ALA A 59 -8.22 -4.15 -10.01
C ALA A 59 -7.44 -5.46 -10.13
N ARG A 60 -8.15 -6.60 -10.17
CA ARG A 60 -7.55 -7.92 -10.34
C ARG A 60 -6.86 -8.05 -11.69
N ASP A 61 -7.54 -7.70 -12.79
CA ASP A 61 -6.96 -7.71 -14.13
C ASP A 61 -5.75 -6.77 -14.23
N TYR A 62 -5.87 -5.55 -13.68
CA TYR A 62 -4.77 -4.60 -13.65
C TYR A 62 -3.56 -5.12 -12.87
N ALA A 63 -3.78 -5.77 -11.72
CA ALA A 63 -2.71 -6.37 -10.92
C ALA A 63 -1.99 -7.49 -11.68
N VAL A 64 -2.73 -8.34 -12.40
CA VAL A 64 -2.14 -9.42 -13.23
C VAL A 64 -1.32 -8.85 -14.37
N ARG A 65 -1.84 -7.90 -15.14
CA ARG A 65 -1.09 -7.26 -16.23
C ARG A 65 0.17 -6.54 -15.75
N ALA A 66 0.08 -5.86 -14.61
CA ALA A 66 1.25 -5.26 -13.97
C ALA A 66 2.24 -6.32 -13.51
N ALA A 67 1.76 -7.47 -13.01
CA ALA A 67 2.60 -8.57 -12.58
C ALA A 67 3.45 -9.13 -13.72
N ASP A 68 2.83 -9.36 -14.87
CA ASP A 68 3.49 -9.85 -16.08
C ASP A 68 4.50 -8.84 -16.62
N ARG A 69 4.08 -7.58 -16.78
CA ARG A 69 4.94 -6.51 -17.30
C ARG A 69 6.19 -6.29 -16.45
N LEU A 70 6.05 -6.35 -15.13
CA LEU A 70 7.13 -6.13 -14.19
C LEU A 70 7.88 -7.43 -13.80
N ARG A 71 7.47 -8.57 -14.38
CA ARG A 71 8.03 -9.91 -14.09
C ARG A 71 8.06 -10.24 -12.60
N LEU A 72 6.91 -10.06 -11.94
CA LEU A 72 6.82 -10.31 -10.51
C LEU A 72 6.84 -11.80 -10.21
N SER A 73 7.69 -12.21 -9.25
CA SER A 73 7.57 -13.54 -8.66
C SER A 73 6.24 -13.69 -7.94
N ALA A 74 5.81 -14.93 -7.67
CA ALA A 74 4.63 -15.23 -6.87
C ALA A 74 4.62 -14.45 -5.54
N ARG A 75 5.75 -14.43 -4.82
CA ARG A 75 5.93 -13.63 -3.60
C ARG A 75 5.76 -12.13 -3.84
N GLY A 76 6.26 -11.63 -4.96
CA GLY A 76 6.10 -10.24 -5.36
C GLY A 76 4.64 -9.87 -5.64
N PHE A 77 3.87 -10.78 -6.25
CA PHE A 77 2.44 -10.61 -6.50
C PHE A 77 1.62 -10.67 -5.20
N THR A 78 1.86 -11.66 -4.33
CA THR A 78 1.28 -11.73 -2.99
C THR A 78 1.51 -10.44 -2.21
N ARG A 79 2.74 -9.91 -2.24
CA ARG A 79 3.05 -8.64 -1.57
C ARG A 79 2.28 -7.46 -2.18
N LEU A 80 2.13 -7.41 -3.50
CA LEU A 80 1.32 -6.39 -4.16
C LEU A 80 -0.12 -6.41 -3.63
N LEU A 81 -0.76 -7.57 -3.60
CA LEU A 81 -2.14 -7.72 -3.11
C LEU A 81 -2.28 -7.28 -1.65
N ARG A 82 -1.34 -7.66 -0.77
CA ARG A 82 -1.34 -7.26 0.64
C ARG A 82 -1.22 -5.76 0.85
N VAL A 83 -0.33 -5.11 0.08
CA VAL A 83 -0.16 -3.65 0.15
C VAL A 83 -1.41 -2.95 -0.38
N ALA A 84 -1.94 -3.38 -1.53
CA ALA A 84 -3.16 -2.81 -2.10
C ALA A 84 -4.36 -2.96 -1.16
N ARG A 85 -4.54 -4.11 -0.53
CA ARG A 85 -5.61 -4.33 0.47
C ARG A 85 -5.44 -3.45 1.70
N THR A 86 -4.20 -3.22 2.14
CA THR A 86 -3.93 -2.32 3.28
C THR A 86 -4.24 -0.87 2.93
N ILE A 87 -3.95 -0.43 1.71
CA ILE A 87 -4.32 0.91 1.23
C ILE A 87 -5.84 1.06 1.21
N ALA A 88 -6.56 0.05 0.70
CA ALA A 88 -8.03 0.05 0.71
C ALA A 88 -8.60 0.12 2.14
N ASP A 89 -8.03 -0.64 3.08
CA ASP A 89 -8.47 -0.59 4.49
C ASP A 89 -8.22 0.79 5.12
N LEU A 90 -7.10 1.46 4.79
CA LEU A 90 -6.80 2.81 5.25
C LEU A 90 -7.74 3.87 4.63
N ALA A 91 -8.25 3.62 3.42
CA ALA A 91 -9.25 4.44 2.76
C ALA A 91 -10.69 4.16 3.26
N GLY A 92 -10.90 3.08 4.01
CA GLY A 92 -12.22 2.63 4.45
C GLY A 92 -13.03 1.92 3.36
N ASP A 93 -12.38 1.53 2.25
CA ASP A 93 -13.05 0.89 1.13
C ASP A 93 -13.27 -0.60 1.37
N THR A 94 -14.47 -1.09 1.04
CA THR A 94 -14.84 -2.50 1.22
C THR A 94 -14.04 -3.42 0.31
N GLU A 95 -13.76 -3.00 -0.93
CA GLU A 95 -13.02 -3.76 -1.93
C GLU A 95 -11.71 -3.08 -2.36
N THR A 96 -10.76 -3.89 -2.82
CA THR A 96 -9.54 -3.37 -3.43
C THR A 96 -9.84 -2.92 -4.85
N GLY A 97 -9.80 -1.61 -5.10
CA GLY A 97 -9.93 -1.00 -6.41
C GLY A 97 -8.60 -0.83 -7.15
N GLN A 98 -8.70 -0.47 -8.44
CA GLN A 98 -7.54 -0.19 -9.28
C GLN A 98 -6.63 0.93 -8.72
N PRO A 99 -7.14 2.03 -8.11
CA PRO A 99 -6.30 3.06 -7.49
C PRO A 99 -5.37 2.50 -6.42
N HIS A 100 -5.86 1.59 -5.56
CA HIS A 100 -5.06 0.97 -4.49
C HIS A 100 -3.93 0.10 -5.05
N VAL A 101 -4.20 -0.65 -6.13
CA VAL A 101 -3.17 -1.44 -6.82
C VAL A 101 -2.13 -0.52 -7.47
N ALA A 102 -2.57 0.56 -8.12
CA ALA A 102 -1.67 1.52 -8.75
C ALA A 102 -0.74 2.17 -7.71
N GLU A 103 -1.28 2.62 -6.59
CA GLU A 103 -0.50 3.19 -5.49
C GLU A 103 0.50 2.16 -4.92
N ALA A 104 0.06 0.93 -4.66
CA ALA A 104 0.92 -0.15 -4.17
C ALA A 104 2.11 -0.43 -5.10
N LEU A 105 1.91 -0.35 -6.42
CA LEU A 105 2.98 -0.48 -7.41
C LEU A 105 4.00 0.67 -7.31
N THR A 106 3.57 1.90 -7.02
CA THR A 106 4.50 3.03 -6.87
C THR A 106 5.47 2.84 -5.70
N TYR A 107 5.00 2.29 -4.57
CA TYR A 107 5.86 1.96 -3.43
C TYR A 107 6.91 0.90 -3.74
N ARG A 108 6.61 0.02 -4.71
CA ARG A 108 7.57 -0.97 -5.19
C ARG A 108 8.64 -0.34 -6.06
N LEU A 109 8.27 0.54 -6.98
CA LEU A 109 9.20 1.24 -7.86
C LEU A 109 10.15 2.18 -7.09
N ARG A 110 9.69 2.69 -5.94
CA ARG A 110 10.49 3.56 -5.05
C ARG A 110 11.47 2.82 -4.14
N ARG A 111 11.49 1.49 -4.09
CA ARG A 111 12.55 0.76 -3.39
C ARG A 111 13.77 0.66 -4.33
N PRO A 112 14.88 1.38 -4.08
CA PRO A 112 16.12 1.05 -4.76
C PRO A 112 16.51 -0.38 -4.38
N ASP A 113 17.06 -1.11 -5.34
CA ASP A 113 17.62 -2.44 -5.17
C ASP A 113 18.46 -2.52 -3.88
N ARG A 114 18.01 -3.32 -2.91
CA ARG A 114 18.95 -3.95 -1.96
C ARG A 114 19.58 -5.11 -2.72
N ARG A 115 20.56 -4.83 -3.57
CA ARG A 115 21.53 -5.83 -3.98
C ARG A 115 22.67 -5.78 -2.97
N SER A 116 22.87 -6.92 -2.32
CA SER A 116 23.98 -7.28 -1.45
C SER A 116 25.33 -7.13 -2.17
#